data_AF-A0A1I3QQF6-F1
#
_entry.id   AF-A0A1I3QQF6-F1
#
_cell.length_a   1.000
_cell.length_b   1.000
_cell.length_c   1.000
_cell.angle_alpha   90.00
_cell.angle_beta   90.00
_cell.angle_gamma   90.00
#
_symmetry.space_group_name_H-M   'P 1'
#
loop_
_entity.id
_entity.type
_entity.pdbx_description
1 polymer ?
#
loop_
_entity_poly.entity_id
_entity_poly.type
_entity_poly.pdbx_seq_one_letter_code
_entity_poly.pdbx_strand_id
1 'polypeptide(L)'
;MQNSLLRHWRVKRLKLRIWNRRLQESLREIAAEFGPSIACSVHVRWGPFFGGSMTVGRRLRRAKIMIQLPYDGYLTANERQVLSRYSLKKTMLPYFILYHEAAHLLEIMPYIGSADLHGLKRHVAAHRRLAAEAASSPSPAYRDLAFEEEADRYAYRMIVKNRRQAG
;
A
#
# COMPACT_ATOMS: atom_id res chain seq x y z
N MET A 1 15.65 -29.61 18.39
CA MET A 1 14.67 -29.10 17.38
C MET A 1 13.72 -28.02 17.91
N GLN A 2 13.16 -28.11 19.12
CA GLN A 2 12.18 -27.11 19.63
C GLN A 2 12.74 -25.68 19.76
N ASN A 3 14.02 -25.52 20.10
CA ASN A 3 14.66 -24.20 20.25
C ASN A 3 14.86 -23.43 18.93
N SER A 4 14.99 -24.11 17.78
CA SER A 4 15.17 -23.42 16.49
C SER A 4 13.85 -22.86 15.96
N LEU A 5 12.75 -23.60 16.11
CA LEU A 5 11.41 -23.16 15.73
C LEU A 5 10.96 -21.94 16.54
N LEU A 6 11.19 -21.95 17.85
CA LEU A 6 10.89 -20.81 18.73
C LEU A 6 11.72 -19.56 18.34
N ARG A 7 13.01 -19.73 18.01
CA ARG A 7 13.85 -18.63 17.51
C ARG A 7 13.33 -18.10 16.18
N HIS A 8 12.97 -18.97 15.24
CA HIS A 8 12.41 -18.58 13.94
C HIS A 8 11.13 -17.77 14.07
N TRP A 9 10.20 -18.23 14.93
CA TRP A 9 8.96 -17.52 15.24
C TRP A 9 9.21 -16.15 15.89
N ARG A 10 10.15 -16.06 16.84
CA ARG A 10 10.54 -14.79 17.46
C ARG A 10 11.11 -13.81 16.45
N VAL A 11 11.97 -14.26 15.54
CA VAL A 11 12.55 -13.43 14.46
C VAL A 11 11.46 -12.94 13.51
N LYS A 12 10.55 -13.82 13.09
CA LYS A 12 9.41 -13.44 12.24
C LYS A 12 8.53 -12.39 12.91
N ARG A 13 8.17 -12.58 14.18
CA ARG A 13 7.38 -11.61 14.95
C ARG A 13 8.10 -10.27 15.11
N LEU A 14 9.40 -10.31 15.39
CA LEU A 14 10.23 -9.11 15.49
C LEU A 14 10.28 -8.34 14.17
N LYS A 15 10.45 -9.04 13.04
CA LYS A 15 10.48 -8.43 11.71
C LYS A 15 9.15 -7.72 11.39
N LEU A 16 8.00 -8.33 11.69
CA LEU A 16 6.70 -7.65 11.56
C LEU A 16 6.59 -6.42 12.47
N ARG A 17 7.09 -6.49 13.70
CA ARG A 17 7.06 -5.36 14.63
C ARG A 17 7.92 -4.18 14.14
N ILE A 18 9.12 -4.48 13.64
CA ILE A 18 10.02 -3.48 13.05
C ILE A 18 9.36 -2.82 11.84
N TRP A 19 8.79 -3.61 10.93
CA TRP A 19 8.12 -3.07 9.75
C TRP A 19 6.86 -2.28 10.10
N ASN A 20 6.04 -2.76 11.03
CA ASN A 20 4.89 -1.98 11.52
C ASN A 20 5.33 -0.61 12.03
N ARG A 21 6.36 -0.55 12.87
CA ARG A 21 6.87 0.72 13.40
C ARG A 21 7.35 1.65 12.28
N ARG A 22 8.20 1.16 11.38
CA ARG A 22 8.74 1.94 10.26
C ARG A 22 7.64 2.52 9.36
N LEU A 23 6.65 1.68 9.02
CA LEU A 23 5.55 2.12 8.15
C LEU A 23 4.57 3.04 8.89
N GLN A 24 4.40 2.89 10.20
CA GLN A 24 3.65 3.86 11.00
C GLN A 24 4.34 5.22 11.04
N GLU A 25 5.67 5.26 11.17
CA GLU A 25 6.45 6.50 11.10
C GLU A 25 6.25 7.18 9.73
N SER A 26 6.42 6.44 8.63
CA SER A 26 6.15 6.95 7.28
C SER A 26 4.70 7.38 7.04
N LEU A 27 3.72 6.69 7.64
CA LEU A 27 2.32 7.10 7.56
C LEU A 27 2.06 8.43 8.28
N ARG A 28 2.75 8.69 9.40
CA ARG A 28 2.63 9.97 10.12
C ARG A 28 3.17 11.14 9.31
N GLU A 29 4.26 10.93 8.56
CA GLU A 29 4.85 11.97 7.71
C GLU A 29 3.88 12.46 6.63
N ILE A 30 3.05 11.56 6.09
CA ILE A 30 2.03 11.88 5.08
C ILE A 30 0.65 12.11 5.69
N ALA A 31 0.49 12.00 7.02
CA ALA A 31 -0.81 12.06 7.65
C ALA A 31 -1.51 13.42 7.44
N ALA A 32 -0.71 14.49 7.30
CA ALA A 32 -1.21 15.82 7.00
C ALA A 32 -1.93 15.91 5.65
N GLU A 33 -1.57 15.07 4.67
CA GLU A 33 -2.18 15.06 3.34
C GLU A 33 -3.62 14.53 3.36
N PHE A 34 -3.96 13.64 4.32
CA PHE A 34 -5.33 13.15 4.49
C PHE A 34 -6.23 14.15 5.23
N GLY A 35 -5.66 15.17 5.87
CA GLY A 35 -6.38 16.10 6.75
C GLY A 35 -6.95 15.45 8.03
N PRO A 36 -7.59 16.24 8.90
CA PRO A 36 -8.13 15.76 10.18
C PRO A 36 -9.38 14.88 10.02
N SER A 37 -9.95 14.81 8.81
CA SER A 37 -11.24 14.17 8.53
C SER A 37 -11.21 12.65 8.69
N ILE A 38 -10.03 12.02 8.65
CA ILE A 38 -9.91 10.57 8.77
C ILE A 38 -8.68 10.14 9.57
N ALA A 39 -8.89 9.26 10.54
CA ALA A 39 -7.78 8.57 11.20
C ALA A 39 -7.32 7.39 10.33
N CYS A 40 -6.07 7.40 9.86
CA CYS A 40 -5.47 6.29 9.11
C CYS A 40 -4.54 5.46 10.00
N SER A 41 -4.54 4.14 9.80
CA SER A 41 -3.67 3.19 10.49
C SER A 41 -3.03 2.23 9.50
N VAL A 42 -1.82 1.75 9.79
CA VAL A 42 -1.14 0.71 8.99
C VAL A 42 -0.91 -0.55 9.81
N HIS A 43 -1.11 -1.70 9.18
CA HIS A 43 -0.89 -3.02 9.76
C HIS A 43 -0.12 -3.92 8.81
N VAL A 44 1.00 -4.45 9.28
CA VAL A 44 1.87 -5.36 8.54
C VAL A 44 1.63 -6.80 8.99
N ARG A 45 1.43 -7.69 8.02
CA ARG A 45 1.28 -9.13 8.22
C ARG A 45 2.14 -9.92 7.24
N TRP A 46 2.27 -11.21 7.49
CA TRP A 46 2.84 -12.12 6.50
C TRP A 46 1.84 -12.47 5.41
N GLY A 47 2.34 -12.77 4.22
CA GLY A 47 1.59 -13.24 3.07
C GLY A 47 2.47 -14.02 2.09
N PRO A 48 1.90 -14.54 1.00
CA PRO A 48 2.65 -15.26 -0.03
C PRO A 48 3.52 -14.33 -0.90
N PHE A 49 3.19 -13.04 -0.99
CA PHE A 49 3.89 -12.04 -1.80
C PHE A 49 3.84 -10.65 -1.12
N PHE A 50 4.49 -9.65 -1.72
CA PHE A 50 4.33 -8.27 -1.30
C PHE A 50 2.98 -7.74 -1.76
N GLY A 51 2.14 -7.31 -0.83
CA GLY A 51 0.77 -6.88 -1.15
C GLY A 51 0.32 -5.69 -0.31
N GLY A 52 -0.61 -4.93 -0.85
CA GLY A 52 -1.28 -3.81 -0.20
C GLY A 52 -2.79 -3.96 -0.28
N SER A 53 -3.50 -3.37 0.68
CA SER A 53 -4.91 -3.06 0.51
C SER A 53 -5.31 -1.97 1.48
N MET A 54 -6.06 -1.00 1.00
CA MET A 54 -6.69 0.03 1.82
C MET A 54 -8.18 -0.29 2.06
N THR A 55 -8.66 -0.01 3.27
CA THR A 55 -10.08 -0.16 3.65
C THR A 55 -10.54 1.04 4.45
N VAL A 56 -11.70 1.58 4.10
CA VAL A 56 -12.37 2.64 4.86
C VAL A 56 -13.54 2.06 5.65
N GLY A 57 -13.68 2.47 6.90
CA GLY A 57 -14.79 2.07 7.76
C GLY A 57 -16.14 2.57 7.24
N ARG A 58 -17.23 1.87 7.57
CA ARG A 58 -18.60 2.21 7.10
C ARG A 58 -19.07 3.63 7.42
N ARG A 59 -18.53 4.23 8.50
CA ARG A 59 -18.83 5.61 8.91
C ARG A 59 -17.91 6.66 8.28
N LEU A 60 -16.99 6.26 7.40
CA LEU A 60 -16.01 7.13 6.73
C LEU A 60 -15.10 7.93 7.69
N ARG A 61 -14.95 7.50 8.94
CA ARG A 61 -14.11 8.19 9.97
C ARG A 61 -12.72 7.58 10.15
N ARG A 62 -12.49 6.38 9.63
CA ARG A 62 -11.24 5.63 9.84
C ARG A 62 -10.85 4.87 8.59
N ALA A 63 -9.58 4.88 8.26
CA ALA A 63 -8.96 4.09 7.21
C ALA A 63 -7.91 3.13 7.79
N LYS A 64 -7.72 2.00 7.10
CA LYS A 64 -6.72 1.00 7.43
C LYS A 64 -5.99 0.58 6.16
N ILE A 65 -4.67 0.69 6.17
CA ILE A 65 -3.78 0.16 5.14
C ILE A 65 -3.18 -1.14 5.66
N MET A 66 -3.42 -2.24 4.97
CA MET A 66 -2.85 -3.55 5.26
C MET A 66 -1.68 -3.80 4.30
N ILE A 67 -0.54 -4.21 4.84
CA ILE A 67 0.66 -4.53 4.05
C ILE A 67 1.09 -5.96 4.32
N GLN A 68 1.32 -6.71 3.26
CA GLN A 68 1.81 -8.08 3.28
C GLN A 68 3.30 -8.11 2.96
N LEU A 69 4.05 -8.85 3.76
CA LEU A 69 5.44 -9.21 3.48
C LEU A 69 5.49 -10.70 3.09
N PRO A 70 6.25 -11.08 2.06
CA PRO A 70 6.46 -12.49 1.73
C PRO A 70 7.29 -13.19 2.79
N TYR A 71 6.97 -14.46 3.06
CA TYR A 71 7.70 -15.29 4.03
C TYR A 71 9.16 -15.55 3.62
N ASP A 72 9.40 -15.71 2.34
CA ASP A 72 10.66 -16.12 1.69
C ASP A 72 11.30 -15.01 0.85
N GLY A 73 10.64 -13.86 0.75
CA GLY A 73 11.09 -12.79 -0.14
C GLY A 73 10.69 -13.00 -1.60
N TYR A 74 9.75 -13.88 -1.92
CA TYR A 74 9.23 -14.02 -3.27
C TYR A 74 8.82 -12.66 -3.88
N LEU A 75 9.04 -12.53 -5.20
CA LEU A 75 8.62 -11.38 -5.99
C LEU A 75 7.68 -11.84 -7.10
N THR A 76 6.53 -11.18 -7.25
CA THR A 76 5.65 -11.36 -8.41
C THR A 76 6.17 -10.61 -9.64
N ALA A 77 5.54 -10.82 -10.80
CA ALA A 77 5.82 -10.05 -12.01
C ALA A 77 5.57 -8.54 -11.78
N ASN A 78 4.48 -8.19 -11.10
CA ASN A 78 4.12 -6.81 -10.77
C ASN A 78 5.19 -6.13 -9.90
N GLU A 79 5.68 -6.82 -8.86
CA GLU A 79 6.72 -6.25 -8.01
C GLU A 79 8.05 -6.08 -8.77
N ARG A 80 8.41 -7.02 -9.66
CA ARG A 80 9.58 -6.88 -10.53
C ARG A 80 9.44 -5.69 -11.48
N GLN A 81 8.27 -5.50 -12.07
CA GLN A 81 7.98 -4.38 -12.96
C GLN A 81 8.16 -3.04 -12.23
N VAL A 82 7.60 -2.89 -11.02
CA VAL A 82 7.76 -1.68 -10.19
C VAL A 82 9.23 -1.41 -9.85
N LEU A 83 9.96 -2.44 -9.40
CA LEU A 83 11.37 -2.29 -9.07
C LEU A 83 12.20 -1.82 -10.27
N SER A 84 11.92 -2.37 -11.45
CA SER A 84 12.58 -1.98 -12.70
C SER A 84 12.20 -0.57 -13.13
N ARG A 85 10.89 -0.28 -13.23
CA ARG A 85 10.33 1.00 -13.71
C ARG A 85 10.86 2.19 -12.91
N TYR A 86 11.00 2.04 -11.60
CA TYR A 86 11.41 3.12 -10.70
C TYR A 86 12.83 2.97 -10.13
N SER A 87 13.60 1.99 -10.61
CA SER A 87 14.96 1.68 -10.12
C SER A 87 15.03 1.56 -8.60
N LEU A 88 14.04 0.89 -8.01
CA LEU A 88 13.92 0.74 -6.56
C LEU A 88 14.65 -0.51 -6.07
N LYS A 89 15.11 -0.47 -4.81
CA LYS A 89 15.61 -1.66 -4.11
C LYS A 89 14.42 -2.43 -3.53
N LYS A 90 14.52 -3.76 -3.48
CA LYS A 90 13.49 -4.64 -2.87
C LYS A 90 13.10 -4.22 -1.44
N THR A 91 14.04 -3.72 -0.66
CA THR A 91 13.79 -3.22 0.71
C THR A 91 12.83 -2.03 0.75
N MET A 92 12.54 -1.41 -0.39
CA MET A 92 11.63 -0.26 -0.49
C MET A 92 10.21 -0.64 -0.84
N LEU A 93 9.95 -1.90 -1.23
CA LEU A 93 8.61 -2.36 -1.58
C LEU A 93 7.57 -2.10 -0.48
N PRO A 94 7.83 -2.34 0.82
CA PRO A 94 6.82 -2.04 1.85
C PRO A 94 6.45 -0.56 1.94
N TYR A 95 7.42 0.34 1.71
CA TYR A 95 7.17 1.78 1.66
C TYR A 95 6.42 2.16 0.38
N PHE A 96 6.83 1.61 -0.76
CA PHE A 96 6.16 1.83 -2.03
C PHE A 96 4.68 1.43 -1.95
N ILE A 97 4.40 0.23 -1.40
CA ILE A 97 3.03 -0.25 -1.17
C ILE A 97 2.28 0.68 -0.22
N LEU A 98 2.90 1.13 0.89
CA LEU A 98 2.26 2.07 1.81
C LEU A 98 1.80 3.34 1.08
N TYR A 99 2.69 3.96 0.31
CA TYR A 99 2.37 5.21 -0.38
C TYR A 99 1.40 5.02 -1.54
N HIS A 100 1.47 3.89 -2.24
CA HIS A 100 0.50 3.53 -3.27
C HIS A 100 -0.91 3.43 -2.69
N GLU A 101 -1.07 2.70 -1.58
CA GLU A 101 -2.36 2.60 -0.88
C GLU A 101 -2.81 3.93 -0.26
N ALA A 102 -1.86 4.78 0.14
CA ALA A 102 -2.15 6.14 0.58
C ALA A 102 -2.67 7.03 -0.56
N ALA A 103 -2.16 6.86 -1.78
CA ALA A 103 -2.66 7.59 -2.95
C ALA A 103 -4.13 7.25 -3.23
N HIS A 104 -4.50 5.97 -3.18
CA HIS A 104 -5.90 5.54 -3.28
C HIS A 104 -6.76 6.14 -2.16
N LEU A 105 -6.21 6.30 -0.94
CA LEU A 105 -6.93 6.96 0.14
C LEU A 105 -7.14 8.45 -0.14
N LEU A 106 -6.10 9.15 -0.64
CA LEU A 106 -6.17 10.56 -1.03
C LEU A 106 -7.20 10.79 -2.12
N GLU A 107 -7.25 9.92 -3.12
CA GLU A 107 -8.21 9.97 -4.21
C GLU A 107 -9.66 9.95 -3.70
N ILE A 108 -9.95 9.17 -2.67
CA ILE A 108 -11.31 9.05 -2.12
C ILE A 108 -11.62 10.06 -1.00
N MET A 109 -10.68 10.93 -0.63
CA MET A 109 -10.90 11.97 0.40
C MET A 109 -12.08 12.90 0.11
N PRO A 110 -12.39 13.31 -1.13
CA PRO A 110 -13.56 14.13 -1.42
C PRO A 110 -14.88 13.48 -0.99
N TYR A 111 -15.01 12.15 -1.16
CA TYR A 111 -16.19 11.40 -0.72
C TYR A 111 -16.24 11.25 0.81
N ILE A 112 -15.07 11.12 1.44
CA ILE A 112 -14.98 11.10 2.91
C ILE A 112 -15.38 12.45 3.50
N GLY A 113 -14.87 13.56 2.95
CA GLY A 113 -15.13 14.92 3.41
C GLY A 113 -16.59 15.34 3.25
N SER A 114 -17.25 14.88 2.20
CA SER A 114 -18.70 15.11 1.95
C SER A 114 -19.62 14.07 2.60
N ALA A 115 -19.05 13.07 3.28
CA ALA A 115 -19.77 11.90 3.80
C ALA A 115 -20.61 11.15 2.73
N ASP A 116 -20.20 11.20 1.46
CA ASP A 116 -20.90 10.58 0.33
C ASP A 116 -20.51 9.11 0.13
N LEU A 117 -21.16 8.23 0.89
CA LEU A 117 -20.98 6.79 0.76
C LEU A 117 -21.45 6.25 -0.61
N HIS A 118 -22.44 6.88 -1.24
CA HIS A 118 -22.97 6.40 -2.51
C HIS A 118 -22.01 6.72 -3.66
N GLY A 119 -21.47 7.94 -3.70
CA GLY A 119 -20.41 8.34 -4.62
C GLY A 119 -19.18 7.47 -4.47
N LEU A 120 -18.73 7.21 -3.22
CA LEU A 120 -17.61 6.31 -2.97
C LEU A 120 -17.85 4.91 -3.54
N LYS A 121 -19.04 4.33 -3.33
CA LYS A 121 -19.38 3.01 -3.86
C LYS A 121 -19.36 2.98 -5.39
N ARG A 122 -19.90 4.02 -6.06
CA ARG A 122 -19.87 4.13 -7.52
C ARG A 122 -18.45 4.26 -8.05
N HIS A 123 -17.63 5.09 -7.42
CA HIS A 123 -16.23 5.28 -7.76
C HIS A 123 -15.44 3.96 -7.66
N VAL A 124 -15.56 3.25 -6.54
CA VAL A 124 -14.91 1.93 -6.34
C VAL A 124 -15.42 0.89 -7.36
N ALA A 125 -16.72 0.90 -7.69
CA ALA A 125 -17.28 0.00 -8.70
C ALA A 125 -16.70 0.28 -10.10
N ALA A 126 -16.50 1.55 -10.46
CA ALA A 126 -15.87 1.92 -11.72
C ALA A 126 -14.42 1.41 -11.82
N HIS A 127 -13.61 1.59 -10.76
CA HIS A 127 -12.23 1.07 -10.73
C HIS A 127 -12.18 -0.45 -10.82
N ARG A 128 -13.09 -1.15 -10.13
CA ARG A 128 -13.20 -2.62 -10.22
C ARG A 128 -13.52 -3.08 -11.63
N ARG A 129 -14.37 -2.36 -12.34
CA ARG A 129 -14.71 -2.67 -13.73
C ARG A 129 -13.47 -2.52 -14.63
N LEU A 130 -12.75 -1.40 -14.54
CA LEU A 130 -11.52 -1.18 -15.30
C LEU A 130 -10.47 -2.27 -14.99
N ALA A 131 -10.32 -2.64 -13.72
CA ALA A 131 -9.42 -3.71 -13.29
C ALA A 131 -9.80 -5.07 -13.89
N ALA A 132 -11.11 -5.40 -13.94
CA ALA A 132 -11.60 -6.63 -14.53
C ALA A 132 -11.40 -6.68 -16.05
N GLU A 133 -11.62 -5.55 -16.74
CA GLU A 133 -11.37 -5.40 -18.19
C GLU A 133 -9.87 -5.56 -18.51
N ALA A 134 -8.98 -4.96 -17.71
CA ALA A 134 -7.53 -5.12 -17.85
C ALA A 134 -7.07 -6.56 -17.58
N ALA A 135 -7.64 -7.23 -16.57
CA ALA A 135 -7.32 -8.63 -16.26
C ALA A 135 -7.77 -9.61 -17.35
N SER A 136 -8.78 -9.25 -18.13
CA SER A 136 -9.33 -10.06 -19.22
C SER A 136 -8.60 -9.85 -20.56
N SER A 137 -7.63 -8.92 -20.61
CA SER A 137 -6.87 -8.60 -21.82
C SER A 137 -5.66 -9.53 -22.01
N PRO A 138 -5.26 -9.84 -23.25
CA PRO A 138 -4.16 -10.77 -23.54
C PRO A 138 -2.78 -10.31 -23.02
N SER A 139 -2.63 -9.02 -22.73
CA SER A 139 -1.54 -8.48 -21.93
C SER A 139 -2.14 -7.80 -20.70
N PRO A 140 -2.18 -8.45 -19.53
CA PRO A 140 -2.77 -7.89 -18.32
C PRO A 140 -2.01 -6.63 -17.88
N ALA A 141 -2.54 -5.47 -18.24
CA ALA A 141 -1.92 -4.17 -18.01
C ALA A 141 -2.53 -3.46 -16.80
N TYR A 142 -2.86 -4.20 -15.72
CA TYR A 142 -3.48 -3.63 -14.51
C TYR A 142 -2.67 -2.45 -13.96
N ARG A 143 -1.34 -2.58 -13.94
CA ARG A 143 -0.38 -1.55 -13.50
C ARG A 143 -0.28 -0.35 -14.44
N ASP A 144 -0.88 -0.42 -15.62
CA ASP A 144 -0.90 0.65 -16.62
C ASP A 144 -2.27 1.34 -16.66
N LEU A 145 -3.22 0.91 -15.82
CA LEU A 145 -4.44 1.69 -15.57
C LEU A 145 -4.05 3.05 -14.98
N ALA A 146 -4.69 4.12 -15.47
CA ALA A 146 -4.29 5.49 -15.12
C ALA A 146 -4.28 5.76 -13.59
N PHE A 147 -5.25 5.22 -12.85
CA PHE A 147 -5.32 5.39 -11.39
C PHE A 147 -4.23 4.59 -10.65
N GLU A 148 -3.86 3.41 -11.15
CA GLU A 148 -2.75 2.61 -10.62
C GLU A 148 -1.39 3.26 -10.92
N GLU A 149 -1.23 3.80 -12.13
CA GLU A 149 -0.01 4.49 -12.53
C GLU A 149 0.18 5.79 -11.74
N GLU A 150 -0.89 6.57 -11.50
CA GLU A 150 -0.78 7.75 -10.65
C GLU A 150 -0.45 7.40 -9.20
N ALA A 151 -1.04 6.33 -8.66
CA ALA A 151 -0.69 5.82 -7.34
C ALA A 151 0.79 5.40 -7.27
N ASP A 152 1.32 4.75 -8.32
CA ASP A 152 2.72 4.38 -8.43
C ASP A 152 3.65 5.61 -8.53
N ARG A 153 3.25 6.63 -9.32
CA ARG A 153 3.98 7.90 -9.41
C ARG A 153 4.01 8.61 -8.06
N TYR A 154 2.88 8.69 -7.36
CA TYR A 154 2.82 9.24 -6.01
C TYR A 154 3.76 8.48 -5.07
N ALA A 155 3.70 7.14 -5.07
CA ALA A 155 4.55 6.30 -4.23
C ALA A 155 6.03 6.54 -4.47
N TYR A 156 6.43 6.64 -5.74
CA TYR A 156 7.80 6.94 -6.10
C TYR A 156 8.23 8.34 -5.64
N ARG A 157 7.40 9.37 -5.86
CA ARG A 157 7.67 10.75 -5.39
C ARG A 157 7.94 10.79 -3.88
N MET A 158 7.14 10.07 -3.09
CA MET A 158 7.31 10.00 -1.64
C MET A 158 8.60 9.31 -1.22
N ILE A 159 8.99 8.21 -1.89
CA ILE A 159 10.28 7.56 -1.63
C ILE A 159 11.45 8.49 -1.93
N VAL A 160 11.40 9.22 -3.05
CA VAL A 160 12.46 10.16 -3.43
C VAL A 160 12.55 11.32 -2.44
N LYS A 161 11.41 11.89 -2.05
CA LYS A 161 11.33 12.97 -1.05
C LYS A 161 11.97 12.56 0.27
N ASN A 162 11.60 11.39 0.79
CA ASN A 162 12.09 10.92 2.09
C ASN A 162 13.57 10.52 2.07
N ARG A 163 14.09 10.05 0.92
CA ARG A 163 15.54 9.81 0.76
C ARG A 163 16.35 11.10 0.79
N ARG A 164 15.84 12.19 0.19
CA ARG A 164 16.52 13.49 0.16
C ARG A 164 16.57 14.17 1.53
N GLN A 165 15.65 13.83 2.44
CA GLN A 165 15.63 14.36 3.80
C GLN A 165 16.54 13.59 4.78
N ALA A 166 17.08 12.44 4.35
CA ALA A 166 17.90 11.55 5.17
C ALA A 166 19.41 11.59 4.83
N GLY A 167 19.83 12.48 3.94
CA GLY A 167 21.23 12.73 3.57
C GLY A 167 21.56 14.20 3.76
#